data_AF-A0A2B4SHD5-F1
#
_entry.id   AF-A0A2B4SHD5-F1
#
_cell.length_a   1.000
_cell.length_b   1.000
_cell.length_c   1.000
_cell.angle_alpha   90.00
_cell.angle_beta   90.00
_cell.angle_gamma   90.00
#
_symmetry.space_group_name_H-M   'P 1'
#
loop_
_entity.id
_entity.type
_entity.pdbx_description
1 polymer ?
#
loop_
_entity_poly.entity_id
_entity_poly.type
_entity_poly.pdbx_seq_one_letter_code
_entity_poly.pdbx_strand_id
1 'polypeptide(L)'
;MIEVKFLISKEAALTPCSNKCHNGQRCSYDFDNRRYACLCEMPYTGMYCEKSRAMEFLFTSLGAQGNTGPTSTAGYKHTPLQGTVTLNKGIQIWTVPFTARYCVTVVGASGGNGLEPGGKGAIVSGIVRLIKGTVLHLLIGQKGVKGSSAAGGGGGTFVVFSNNTLIAAAGGGGGGGGQITSKVGDDGQKGRKGSNYGGVNGLGGKVCANESNNAGGGGGFRGDGKCSLNITCVSPRSCKEAGMSYLNGGVGGEGNGNGGFGGGGAAFKDFAGGGGGYSGGGVHATSFASRTGGGGSFDDGVPVSSSGVSHNSADGYVSFRYP
;
A
#
# COMPACT_ATOMS: atom_id res chain seq x y z
N MET A 1 50.71 -41.85 -51.74
CA MET A 1 49.67 -40.80 -51.77
C MET A 1 48.53 -41.25 -50.87
N ILE A 2 48.38 -40.62 -49.72
CA ILE A 2 47.29 -40.90 -48.78
C ILE A 2 46.27 -39.78 -48.98
N GLU A 3 45.09 -40.13 -49.50
CA GLU A 3 43.98 -39.21 -49.70
C GLU A 3 43.26 -39.02 -48.37
N VAL A 4 43.41 -37.84 -47.75
CA VAL A 4 42.67 -37.47 -46.54
C VAL A 4 41.33 -36.87 -46.97
N LYS A 5 40.27 -37.67 -46.92
CA LYS A 5 38.89 -37.19 -47.09
C LYS A 5 38.46 -36.41 -45.85
N PHE A 6 38.38 -35.09 -45.97
CA PHE A 6 37.68 -34.24 -45.01
C PHE A 6 36.17 -34.53 -45.05
N LEU A 7 35.66 -35.19 -44.01
CA LEU A 7 34.23 -35.25 -43.73
C LEU A 7 33.80 -33.89 -43.15
N ILE A 8 33.31 -33.00 -44.01
CA ILE A 8 32.59 -31.80 -43.58
C ILE A 8 31.22 -32.29 -43.08
N SER A 9 31.01 -32.31 -41.77
CA SER A 9 29.67 -32.48 -41.21
C SER A 9 28.81 -31.32 -41.70
N LYS A 10 27.76 -31.61 -42.47
CA LYS A 10 26.72 -30.64 -42.80
C LYS A 10 26.12 -30.13 -41.49
N GLU A 11 26.50 -28.95 -41.04
CA GLU A 11 25.65 -28.17 -40.13
C GLU A 11 24.33 -27.95 -40.88
N ALA A 12 23.26 -28.52 -40.36
CA ALA A 12 21.93 -28.27 -40.89
C ALA A 12 21.70 -26.76 -40.82
N ALA A 13 21.43 -26.13 -41.97
CA ALA A 13 21.09 -24.71 -42.03
C ALA A 13 19.89 -24.47 -41.11
N LEU A 14 20.12 -23.84 -39.97
CA LEU A 14 19.08 -23.54 -39.00
C LEU A 14 18.12 -22.54 -39.62
N THR A 15 16.89 -22.98 -39.86
CA THR A 15 15.87 -22.14 -40.49
C THR A 15 15.36 -21.11 -39.49
N PRO A 16 15.30 -19.82 -39.85
CA PRO A 16 14.61 -18.80 -39.06
C PRO A 16 13.17 -19.23 -38.73
N CYS A 17 12.56 -18.64 -37.71
CA CYS A 17 11.19 -18.96 -37.31
C CYS A 17 10.27 -19.02 -38.54
N SER A 18 9.70 -20.19 -38.82
CA SER A 18 8.92 -20.43 -40.04
C SER A 18 7.65 -19.58 -40.10
N ASN A 19 7.14 -19.17 -38.93
CA ASN A 19 6.02 -18.25 -38.78
C ASN A 19 6.47 -16.96 -38.07
N LYS A 20 5.76 -15.86 -38.37
CA LYS A 20 5.98 -14.55 -37.76
C LYS A 20 5.63 -14.58 -36.27
N CYS A 21 6.51 -14.04 -35.43
CA CYS A 21 6.19 -13.81 -34.02
C CYS A 21 5.12 -12.71 -33.88
N HIS A 22 4.08 -12.96 -33.08
CA HIS A 22 2.98 -12.03 -32.83
C HIS A 22 3.35 -11.00 -31.76
N ASN A 23 2.47 -10.01 -31.55
CA ASN A 23 2.57 -9.01 -30.47
C ASN A 23 3.91 -8.24 -30.44
N GLY A 24 4.48 -7.97 -31.63
CA GLY A 24 5.71 -7.20 -31.80
C GLY A 24 6.98 -7.92 -31.32
N GLN A 25 6.89 -9.21 -31.02
CA GLN A 25 8.02 -10.00 -30.51
C GLN A 25 9.00 -10.37 -31.64
N ARG A 26 10.23 -10.72 -31.26
CA ARG A 26 11.31 -11.03 -32.20
C ARG A 26 11.61 -12.52 -32.22
N CYS A 27 11.95 -13.02 -33.41
CA CYS A 27 12.55 -14.33 -33.57
C CYS A 27 14.04 -14.22 -33.24
N SER A 28 14.55 -15.06 -32.36
CA SER A 28 16.00 -15.17 -32.10
C SER A 28 16.43 -16.63 -32.09
N TYR A 29 17.74 -16.83 -32.17
CA TYR A 29 18.33 -18.14 -31.94
C TYR A 29 18.35 -18.44 -30.43
N ASP A 30 17.78 -19.57 -30.05
CA ASP A 30 17.81 -20.14 -28.71
C ASP A 30 18.98 -21.14 -28.67
N PHE A 31 20.04 -20.79 -27.93
CA PHE A 31 21.26 -21.58 -27.84
C PHE A 31 21.08 -22.88 -27.04
N ASP A 32 20.15 -22.90 -26.09
CA ASP A 32 19.90 -24.07 -25.24
C ASP A 32 19.23 -25.18 -26.06
N ASN A 33 18.26 -24.79 -26.89
CA ASN A 33 17.50 -25.72 -27.73
C ASN A 33 18.03 -25.82 -29.17
N ARG A 34 19.12 -25.10 -29.48
CA ARG A 34 19.75 -25.00 -30.81
C ARG A 34 18.74 -24.79 -31.95
N ARG A 35 17.78 -23.89 -31.76
CA ARG A 35 16.72 -23.59 -32.75
C ARG A 35 16.33 -22.12 -32.75
N TYR A 36 15.75 -21.64 -33.84
CA TYR A 36 15.09 -20.34 -33.84
C TYR A 36 13.72 -20.43 -33.15
N ALA A 37 13.45 -19.51 -32.23
CA ALA A 37 12.20 -19.43 -31.50
C ALA A 37 11.78 -17.97 -31.30
N CYS A 38 10.48 -17.75 -31.09
CA CYS A 38 9.96 -16.44 -30.71
C CYS A 38 10.26 -16.19 -29.24
N LEU A 39 10.94 -15.08 -28.94
CA LEU A 39 11.17 -14.63 -27.57
C LEU A 39 9.95 -13.85 -27.08
N CYS A 40 9.11 -14.48 -26.27
CA CYS A 40 7.92 -13.84 -25.75
C CYS A 40 8.23 -13.05 -24.47
N GLU A 41 8.25 -11.72 -24.57
CA GLU A 41 8.23 -10.88 -23.39
C GLU A 41 6.87 -10.96 -22.67
N MET A 42 6.88 -10.79 -21.34
CA MET A 42 5.64 -10.70 -20.56
C MET A 42 4.71 -9.61 -21.14
N PRO A 43 3.39 -9.86 -21.21
CA PRO A 43 2.67 -11.02 -20.68
C PRO A 43 2.44 -12.14 -21.71
N TYR A 44 3.17 -12.15 -22.83
CA TYR A 44 2.89 -13.04 -23.95
C TYR A 44 3.47 -14.44 -23.77
N THR A 45 2.77 -15.43 -24.33
CA THR A 45 3.12 -16.85 -24.27
C THR A 45 2.70 -17.54 -25.57
N GLY A 46 3.06 -18.81 -25.74
CA GLY A 46 2.82 -19.59 -26.95
C GLY A 46 4.06 -19.70 -27.82
N MET A 47 4.01 -20.59 -28.82
CA MET A 47 5.16 -20.85 -29.69
C MET A 47 5.52 -19.63 -30.56
N TYR A 48 4.53 -18.78 -30.83
CA TYR A 48 4.68 -17.56 -31.63
C TYR A 48 4.25 -16.30 -30.88
N CYS A 49 4.19 -16.36 -29.54
CA CYS A 49 3.76 -15.27 -28.67
C CYS A 49 2.34 -14.76 -28.95
N GLU A 50 1.46 -15.64 -29.42
CA GLU A 50 0.11 -15.31 -29.89
C GLU A 50 -0.91 -15.17 -28.75
N LYS A 51 -0.60 -15.68 -27.55
CA LYS A 51 -1.48 -15.65 -26.38
C LYS A 51 -0.96 -14.66 -25.35
N SER A 52 -1.86 -13.98 -24.65
CA SER A 52 -1.51 -13.25 -23.42
C SER A 52 -1.91 -14.05 -22.19
N ARG A 53 -1.08 -14.02 -21.15
CA ARG A 53 -1.38 -14.63 -19.87
C ARG A 53 -1.92 -13.56 -18.92
N ALA A 54 -3.06 -13.82 -18.29
CA ALA A 54 -3.56 -13.00 -17.19
C ALA A 54 -2.53 -13.00 -16.04
N MET A 55 -2.28 -11.83 -15.45
CA MET A 55 -1.28 -11.67 -14.39
C MET A 55 -1.84 -10.85 -13.24
N GLU A 56 -1.43 -11.20 -12.02
CA GLU A 56 -1.70 -10.42 -10.82
C GLU A 56 -0.40 -10.14 -10.07
N PHE A 57 -0.19 -8.87 -9.71
CA PHE A 57 0.89 -8.41 -8.85
C PHE A 57 0.27 -7.94 -7.52
N LEU A 58 0.32 -8.80 -6.51
CA LEU A 58 -0.27 -8.56 -5.19
C LEU A 58 0.80 -8.17 -4.17
N PHE A 59 0.76 -6.92 -3.73
CA PHE A 59 1.62 -6.35 -2.71
C PHE A 59 0.92 -6.34 -1.35
N THR A 60 1.57 -6.87 -0.33
CA THR A 60 1.01 -6.98 1.05
C THR A 60 1.96 -6.35 2.06
N SER A 61 1.59 -6.31 3.34
CA SER A 61 2.49 -5.91 4.43
C SER A 61 3.71 -6.83 4.59
N LEU A 62 3.81 -7.93 3.85
CA LEU A 62 4.85 -8.96 3.97
C LEU A 62 4.93 -9.55 5.40
N GLY A 63 3.80 -9.51 6.13
CA GLY A 63 3.69 -9.98 7.51
C GLY A 63 4.23 -9.00 8.55
N ALA A 64 4.69 -7.82 8.16
CA ALA A 64 5.12 -6.80 9.12
C ALA A 64 3.93 -6.26 9.92
N GLN A 65 4.18 -5.99 11.21
CA GLN A 65 3.17 -5.51 12.17
C GLN A 65 3.71 -4.33 12.94
N GLY A 66 2.81 -3.49 13.47
CA GLY A 66 3.17 -2.31 14.24
C GLY A 66 3.41 -1.08 13.36
N ASN A 67 4.32 -0.21 13.80
CA ASN A 67 4.49 1.14 13.27
C ASN A 67 5.52 1.25 12.12
N THR A 68 6.40 0.27 11.95
CA THR A 68 7.38 0.24 10.86
C THR A 68 7.00 -0.77 9.79
N GLY A 69 7.36 -0.47 8.54
CA GLY A 69 7.11 -1.37 7.41
C GLY A 69 8.03 -2.59 7.37
N PRO A 70 7.87 -3.46 6.35
CA PRO A 70 8.62 -4.70 6.23
C PRO A 70 10.12 -4.51 6.01
N THR A 71 10.90 -5.49 6.47
CA THR A 71 12.36 -5.54 6.34
C THR A 71 12.85 -6.64 5.39
N SER A 72 11.94 -7.48 4.88
CA SER A 72 12.26 -8.59 3.97
C SER A 72 11.16 -8.80 2.94
N THR A 73 11.54 -9.16 1.71
CA THR A 73 10.63 -9.50 0.60
C THR A 73 10.43 -11.02 0.44
N ALA A 74 10.87 -11.82 1.41
CA ALA A 74 10.77 -13.28 1.35
C ALA A 74 9.34 -13.80 1.15
N GLY A 75 8.32 -13.05 1.59
CA GLY A 75 6.91 -13.38 1.38
C GLY A 75 6.46 -13.39 -0.09
N TYR A 76 7.27 -12.87 -1.01
CA TYR A 76 6.99 -12.93 -2.45
C TYR A 76 7.60 -14.14 -3.16
N LYS A 77 8.26 -15.04 -2.44
CA LYS A 77 8.76 -16.29 -3.02
C LYS A 77 7.63 -17.05 -3.72
N HIS A 78 7.91 -17.59 -4.90
CA HIS A 78 6.96 -18.31 -5.76
C HIS A 78 5.81 -17.46 -6.31
N THR A 79 5.94 -16.14 -6.30
CA THR A 79 5.00 -15.20 -6.92
C THR A 79 5.65 -14.46 -8.09
N PRO A 80 4.88 -13.79 -8.96
CA PRO A 80 5.41 -12.89 -9.99
C PRO A 80 6.25 -11.72 -9.44
N LEU A 81 6.20 -11.46 -8.13
CA LEU A 81 6.98 -10.40 -7.48
C LEU A 81 8.36 -10.88 -7.00
N GLN A 82 8.63 -12.19 -6.99
CA GLN A 82 9.90 -12.74 -6.50
C GLN A 82 11.10 -12.09 -7.21
N GLY A 83 12.00 -11.48 -6.44
CA GLY A 83 13.22 -10.86 -6.96
C GLY A 83 13.01 -9.55 -7.75
N THR A 84 11.76 -9.07 -7.87
CA THR A 84 11.43 -7.84 -8.62
C THR A 84 11.14 -6.63 -7.72
N VAL A 85 11.05 -6.86 -6.40
CA VAL A 85 10.71 -5.85 -5.40
C VAL A 85 11.90 -5.63 -4.47
N THR A 86 12.23 -4.36 -4.23
CA THR A 86 13.20 -3.94 -3.21
C THR A 86 12.51 -3.12 -2.12
N LEU A 87 13.16 -2.97 -0.97
CA LEU A 87 12.62 -2.23 0.18
C LEU A 87 13.48 -1.00 0.47
N ASN A 88 12.82 0.13 0.75
CA ASN A 88 13.44 1.32 1.31
C ASN A 88 12.62 1.75 2.53
N LYS A 89 13.14 1.48 3.74
CA LYS A 89 12.48 1.81 5.02
C LYS A 89 11.02 1.30 5.08
N GLY A 90 10.76 0.09 4.60
CA GLY A 90 9.43 -0.52 4.56
C GLY A 90 8.59 -0.18 3.32
N ILE A 91 8.96 0.84 2.55
CA ILE A 91 8.32 1.14 1.27
C ILE A 91 8.84 0.16 0.22
N GLN A 92 7.92 -0.45 -0.53
CA GLN A 92 8.22 -1.42 -1.56
C GLN A 92 8.41 -0.70 -2.90
N ILE A 93 9.51 -0.97 -3.58
CA ILE A 93 9.85 -0.36 -4.86
C ILE A 93 9.70 -1.43 -5.93
N TRP A 94 8.87 -1.16 -6.93
CA TRP A 94 8.57 -2.08 -8.01
C TRP A 94 8.66 -1.39 -9.36
N THR A 95 9.28 -2.08 -10.32
CA THR A 95 9.37 -1.61 -11.71
C THR A 95 8.35 -2.35 -12.56
N VAL A 96 7.51 -1.60 -13.26
CA VAL A 96 6.46 -2.14 -14.12
C VAL A 96 7.08 -3.01 -15.22
N PRO A 97 6.73 -4.31 -15.31
CA PRO A 97 7.41 -5.25 -16.20
C PRO A 97 7.02 -5.12 -17.67
N PHE A 98 5.82 -4.59 -17.95
CA PHE A 98 5.33 -4.39 -19.31
C PHE A 98 4.28 -3.28 -19.38
N THR A 99 4.10 -2.69 -20.56
CA THR A 99 3.13 -1.61 -20.77
C THR A 99 1.73 -2.20 -20.92
N ALA A 100 0.79 -1.83 -20.05
CA ALA A 100 -0.59 -2.27 -20.13
C ALA A 100 -1.54 -1.34 -19.37
N ARG A 101 -2.84 -1.59 -19.54
CA ARG A 101 -3.88 -1.09 -18.63
C ARG A 101 -4.10 -2.14 -17.55
N TYR A 102 -3.89 -1.75 -16.30
CA TYR A 102 -4.04 -2.61 -15.12
C TYR A 102 -5.31 -2.21 -14.36
N CYS A 103 -6.05 -3.21 -13.90
CA CYS A 103 -7.05 -3.04 -12.86
C CYS A 103 -6.33 -2.96 -11.52
N VAL A 104 -6.34 -1.78 -10.91
CA VAL A 104 -5.72 -1.51 -9.62
C VAL A 104 -6.75 -1.57 -8.51
N THR A 105 -6.36 -2.18 -7.40
CA THR A 105 -7.05 -2.12 -6.11
C THR A 105 -6.05 -1.74 -5.04
N VAL A 106 -6.34 -0.69 -4.28
CA VAL A 106 -5.54 -0.16 -3.16
C VAL A 106 -6.41 -0.20 -1.92
N VAL A 107 -5.93 -0.86 -0.87
CA VAL A 107 -6.71 -1.08 0.35
C VAL A 107 -5.93 -0.57 1.55
N GLY A 108 -6.53 0.31 2.34
CA GLY A 108 -5.99 0.78 3.62
C GLY A 108 -6.14 -0.27 4.71
N ALA A 109 -5.38 -0.12 5.81
CA ALA A 109 -5.46 -1.06 6.93
C ALA A 109 -6.55 -0.66 7.93
N SER A 110 -7.04 -1.65 8.68
CA SER A 110 -7.94 -1.40 9.83
C SER A 110 -7.23 -0.80 11.03
N GLY A 111 -7.98 -0.06 11.84
CA GLY A 111 -7.59 0.26 13.20
C GLY A 111 -7.50 -1.01 14.06
N GLY A 112 -6.73 -0.94 15.13
CA GLY A 112 -6.73 -2.00 16.13
C GLY A 112 -8.04 -2.02 16.90
N ASN A 113 -8.37 -3.19 17.46
CA ASN A 113 -9.54 -3.35 18.33
C ASN A 113 -9.14 -3.05 19.77
N GLY A 114 -9.76 -2.06 20.40
CA GLY A 114 -9.65 -1.78 21.83
C GLY A 114 -10.64 -2.63 22.62
N LEU A 115 -11.37 -1.98 23.53
CA LEU A 115 -12.66 -2.50 24.02
C LEU A 115 -13.73 -2.33 22.94
N GLU A 116 -13.68 -1.19 22.24
CA GLU A 116 -14.46 -0.98 21.02
C GLU A 116 -13.70 -1.50 19.78
N PRO A 117 -14.41 -1.94 18.73
CA PRO A 117 -13.80 -2.23 17.44
C PRO A 117 -13.11 -1.01 16.82
N GLY A 118 -11.99 -1.26 16.12
CA GLY A 118 -11.40 -0.27 15.23
C GLY A 118 -12.19 -0.15 13.92
N GLY A 119 -12.06 1.00 13.27
CA GLY A 119 -12.58 1.22 11.93
C GLY A 119 -11.83 0.38 10.90
N LYS A 120 -12.49 0.06 9.80
CA LYS A 120 -11.91 -0.67 8.66
C LYS A 120 -11.12 0.28 7.75
N GLY A 121 -10.25 -0.28 6.92
CA GLY A 121 -9.59 0.50 5.87
C GLY A 121 -10.49 0.79 4.67
N ALA A 122 -10.25 1.90 3.99
CA ALA A 122 -10.90 2.24 2.72
C ALA A 122 -10.36 1.39 1.57
N ILE A 123 -11.11 1.37 0.46
CA ILE A 123 -10.72 0.71 -0.78
C ILE A 123 -10.88 1.70 -1.93
N VAL A 124 -9.81 1.86 -2.70
CA VAL A 124 -9.76 2.61 -3.95
C VAL A 124 -9.47 1.63 -5.07
N SER A 125 -10.26 1.66 -6.15
CA SER A 125 -10.04 0.78 -7.29
C SER A 125 -10.35 1.49 -8.59
N GLY A 126 -9.70 1.06 -9.67
CA GLY A 126 -10.02 1.43 -11.04
C GLY A 126 -8.90 1.08 -12.01
N ILE A 127 -8.90 1.68 -13.20
CA ILE A 127 -7.99 1.31 -14.29
C ILE A 127 -6.90 2.36 -14.44
N VAL A 128 -5.64 1.93 -14.46
CA VAL A 128 -4.47 2.77 -14.72
C VAL A 128 -3.66 2.21 -15.87
N ARG A 129 -3.18 3.08 -16.75
CA ARG A 129 -2.19 2.71 -17.77
C ARG A 129 -0.80 2.86 -17.19
N LEU A 130 -0.05 1.77 -17.10
CA LEU A 130 1.35 1.80 -16.69
C LEU A 130 2.25 1.47 -17.86
N ILE A 131 3.42 2.08 -17.89
CA ILE A 131 4.41 1.93 -18.94
C ILE A 131 5.55 1.07 -18.41
N LYS A 132 6.03 0.11 -19.21
CA LYS A 132 7.22 -0.71 -18.90
C LYS A 132 8.38 0.17 -18.43
N GLY A 133 9.04 -0.22 -17.35
CA GLY A 133 10.16 0.52 -16.77
C GLY A 133 9.76 1.67 -15.83
N THR A 134 8.46 1.98 -15.70
CA THR A 134 7.99 2.93 -14.69
C THR A 134 8.26 2.37 -13.30
N VAL A 135 8.87 3.17 -12.43
CA VAL A 135 9.15 2.80 -11.03
C VAL A 135 8.05 3.35 -10.13
N LEU A 136 7.44 2.45 -9.35
CA LEU A 136 6.42 2.76 -8.36
C LEU A 136 6.94 2.50 -6.95
N HIS A 137 6.56 3.37 -6.03
CA HIS A 137 6.73 3.23 -4.59
C HIS A 137 5.38 2.86 -3.97
N LEU A 138 5.35 1.75 -3.25
CA LEU A 138 4.17 1.21 -2.60
C LEU A 138 4.39 1.16 -1.09
N LEU A 139 3.64 1.98 -0.37
CA LEU A 139 3.56 1.88 1.08
C LEU A 139 2.29 1.10 1.41
N ILE A 140 2.44 -0.05 2.05
CA ILE A 140 1.31 -0.90 2.42
C ILE A 140 0.94 -0.66 3.89
N GLY A 141 -0.29 -0.20 4.12
CA GLY A 141 -0.78 0.08 5.45
C GLY A 141 -0.78 -1.17 6.34
N GLN A 142 -0.40 -1.02 7.60
CA GLN A 142 -0.50 -2.07 8.62
C GLN A 142 -1.63 -1.79 9.58
N LYS A 143 -2.20 -2.86 10.14
CA LYS A 143 -3.25 -2.76 11.15
C LYS A 143 -2.72 -2.07 12.42
N GLY A 144 -3.56 -1.25 13.04
CA GLY A 144 -3.26 -0.66 14.35
C GLY A 144 -3.14 -1.71 15.45
N VAL A 145 -2.26 -1.47 16.43
CA VAL A 145 -1.97 -2.41 17.52
C VAL A 145 -2.83 -2.08 18.73
N LYS A 146 -3.40 -3.12 19.36
CA LYS A 146 -4.11 -2.98 20.63
C LYS A 146 -3.10 -2.68 21.75
N GLY A 147 -3.38 -1.66 22.54
CA GLY A 147 -2.67 -1.38 23.79
C GLY A 147 -3.34 -2.04 24.98
N SER A 148 -3.49 -1.31 26.09
CA SER A 148 -4.19 -1.81 27.27
C SER A 148 -5.68 -1.99 27.02
N SER A 149 -6.35 -0.88 26.68
CA SER A 149 -7.80 -0.76 26.58
C SER A 149 -8.20 -0.14 25.23
N ALA A 150 -7.41 0.81 24.72
CA ALA A 150 -7.56 1.37 23.39
C ALA A 150 -6.53 0.80 22.40
N ALA A 151 -6.69 1.15 21.12
CA ALA A 151 -5.81 0.70 20.06
C ALA A 151 -5.37 1.82 19.11
N GLY A 152 -4.25 1.62 18.43
CA GLY A 152 -3.75 2.53 17.40
C GLY A 152 -4.64 2.52 16.15
N GLY A 153 -4.54 3.60 15.38
CA GLY A 153 -5.16 3.69 14.06
C GLY A 153 -4.42 2.83 13.03
N GLY A 154 -5.15 2.37 12.01
CA GLY A 154 -4.58 1.66 10.86
C GLY A 154 -3.85 2.62 9.95
N GLY A 155 -2.82 2.14 9.28
CA GLY A 155 -2.11 2.93 8.28
C GLY A 155 -2.83 3.04 6.94
N GLY A 156 -2.58 4.14 6.25
CA GLY A 156 -2.97 4.31 4.86
C GLY A 156 -2.06 3.51 3.92
N THR A 157 -2.61 3.14 2.77
CA THR A 157 -1.86 2.47 1.68
C THR A 157 -1.70 3.45 0.52
N PHE A 158 -0.51 3.55 -0.04
CA PHE A 158 -0.15 4.54 -1.06
C PHE A 158 0.50 3.86 -2.27
N VAL A 159 0.11 4.30 -3.46
CA VAL A 159 0.77 4.00 -4.73
C VAL A 159 1.25 5.31 -5.33
N VAL A 160 2.56 5.45 -5.47
CA VAL A 160 3.21 6.73 -5.81
C VAL A 160 4.27 6.50 -6.87
N PHE A 161 4.43 7.44 -7.80
CA PHE A 161 5.58 7.44 -8.70
C PHE A 161 6.87 7.78 -7.94
N SER A 162 8.02 7.41 -8.52
CA SER A 162 9.34 7.70 -7.92
C SER A 162 9.61 9.20 -7.68
N ASN A 163 8.92 10.10 -8.37
CA ASN A 163 8.98 11.55 -8.19
C ASN A 163 8.01 12.09 -7.12
N ASN A 164 7.43 11.22 -6.27
CA ASN A 164 6.41 11.55 -5.28
C ASN A 164 5.07 12.07 -5.84
N THR A 165 4.76 11.80 -7.12
CA THR A 165 3.41 12.06 -7.65
C THR A 165 2.47 10.92 -7.24
N LEU A 166 1.38 11.27 -6.55
CA LEU A 166 0.43 10.30 -6.01
C LEU A 166 -0.49 9.76 -7.11
N ILE A 167 -0.61 8.43 -7.23
CA ILE A 167 -1.54 7.76 -8.14
C ILE A 167 -2.86 7.46 -7.42
N ALA A 168 -2.74 6.80 -6.27
CA ALA A 168 -3.88 6.42 -5.45
C ALA A 168 -3.45 6.28 -3.99
N ALA A 169 -4.37 6.58 -3.07
CA ALA A 169 -4.21 6.28 -1.66
C ALA A 169 -5.52 5.83 -1.05
N ALA A 170 -5.49 4.80 -0.21
CA ALA A 170 -6.63 4.35 0.57
C ALA A 170 -6.38 4.63 2.05
N GLY A 171 -7.30 5.35 2.69
CA GLY A 171 -7.21 5.68 4.12
C GLY A 171 -7.36 4.47 5.03
N GLY A 172 -6.62 4.44 6.13
CA GLY A 172 -6.77 3.46 7.21
C GLY A 172 -7.87 3.86 8.19
N GLY A 173 -8.38 2.89 8.94
CA GLY A 173 -9.42 3.10 9.95
C GLY A 173 -8.88 3.68 11.27
N GLY A 174 -9.71 4.41 12.00
CA GLY A 174 -9.40 4.87 13.36
C GLY A 174 -9.33 3.70 14.36
N GLY A 175 -8.51 3.80 15.40
CA GLY A 175 -8.41 2.77 16.42
C GLY A 175 -9.64 2.73 17.34
N GLY A 176 -9.93 1.57 17.91
CA GLY A 176 -11.04 1.40 18.87
C GLY A 176 -10.69 1.92 20.27
N GLY A 177 -11.59 2.69 20.87
CA GLY A 177 -11.43 3.29 22.20
C GLY A 177 -11.50 2.28 23.36
N GLY A 178 -11.03 2.73 24.54
CA GLY A 178 -10.92 1.90 25.74
C GLY A 178 -11.89 2.24 26.89
N GLN A 179 -12.76 3.24 26.71
CA GLN A 179 -13.74 3.64 27.73
C GLN A 179 -15.15 3.18 27.37
N ILE A 180 -16.01 2.95 28.38
CA ILE A 180 -17.38 2.40 28.23
C ILE A 180 -18.25 3.18 27.23
N THR A 181 -18.08 4.51 27.15
CA THR A 181 -18.88 5.33 26.22
C THR A 181 -18.14 5.70 24.94
N SER A 182 -16.97 5.10 24.70
CA SER A 182 -16.23 5.25 23.45
C SER A 182 -17.06 4.78 22.26
N LYS A 183 -16.76 5.33 21.09
CA LYS A 183 -17.35 4.87 19.84
C LYS A 183 -16.36 3.96 19.11
N VAL A 184 -16.91 3.10 18.27
CA VAL A 184 -16.17 2.40 17.21
C VAL A 184 -15.34 3.43 16.44
N GLY A 185 -14.10 3.08 16.12
CA GLY A 185 -13.27 3.95 15.28
C GLY A 185 -13.92 4.16 13.92
N ASP A 186 -13.89 5.39 13.40
CA ASP A 186 -14.43 5.63 12.06
C ASP A 186 -13.61 4.85 11.01
N ASP A 187 -14.31 4.28 10.01
CA ASP A 187 -13.67 3.64 8.86
C ASP A 187 -12.80 4.63 8.06
N GLY A 188 -11.88 4.12 7.25
CA GLY A 188 -11.19 4.90 6.22
C GLY A 188 -12.20 5.60 5.30
N GLN A 189 -11.96 6.87 5.03
CA GLN A 189 -12.90 7.73 4.34
C GLN A 189 -12.73 7.60 2.81
N LYS A 190 -13.85 7.53 2.09
CA LYS A 190 -13.86 7.57 0.62
C LYS A 190 -13.33 8.91 0.07
N GLY A 191 -13.67 10.01 0.75
CA GLY A 191 -13.25 11.35 0.36
C GLY A 191 -11.81 11.67 0.77
N ARG A 192 -11.31 12.78 0.23
CA ARG A 192 -9.94 13.27 0.49
C ARG A 192 -9.69 13.79 1.91
N LYS A 193 -10.72 13.91 2.75
CA LYS A 193 -10.61 14.43 4.12
C LYS A 193 -10.62 13.28 5.10
N GLY A 194 -9.80 13.37 6.15
CA GLY A 194 -9.95 12.50 7.32
C GLY A 194 -11.17 12.90 8.14
N SER A 195 -11.71 11.98 8.94
CA SER A 195 -12.83 12.28 9.86
C SER A 195 -12.35 12.67 11.26
N ASN A 196 -13.27 13.17 12.10
CA ASN A 196 -13.06 13.61 13.50
C ASN A 196 -11.79 14.43 13.71
N TYR A 197 -11.81 15.73 13.40
CA TYR A 197 -10.60 16.59 13.42
C TYR A 197 -9.49 16.07 12.49
N GLY A 198 -9.86 15.34 11.45
CA GLY A 198 -8.97 14.85 10.43
C GLY A 198 -8.37 15.97 9.58
N GLY A 199 -7.25 15.66 8.96
CA GLY A 199 -6.57 16.54 8.04
C GLY A 199 -7.37 16.75 6.74
N VAL A 200 -6.97 17.78 6.01
CA VAL A 200 -7.49 18.11 4.70
C VAL A 200 -6.34 18.32 3.74
N ASN A 201 -6.59 18.07 2.45
CA ASN A 201 -5.61 18.29 1.39
C ASN A 201 -4.26 17.65 1.70
N GLY A 202 -4.16 16.38 2.10
CA GLY A 202 -2.83 15.79 2.30
C GLY A 202 -2.23 15.95 3.70
N LEU A 203 -2.88 16.71 4.60
CA LEU A 203 -2.38 16.96 5.95
C LEU A 203 -2.79 15.87 6.94
N GLY A 204 -2.07 15.75 8.05
CA GLY A 204 -2.38 14.85 9.14
C GLY A 204 -3.55 15.33 10.00
N GLY A 205 -4.15 14.39 10.73
CA GLY A 205 -5.20 14.66 11.69
C GLY A 205 -4.68 15.30 12.98
N LYS A 206 -5.59 15.98 13.68
CA LYS A 206 -5.32 16.62 14.97
C LYS A 206 -6.06 15.90 16.07
N VAL A 207 -5.56 16.05 17.29
CA VAL A 207 -6.26 15.63 18.50
C VAL A 207 -6.93 16.84 19.13
N CYS A 208 -8.24 16.75 19.31
CA CYS A 208 -8.98 17.65 20.17
C CYS A 208 -9.44 16.91 21.41
N ALA A 209 -9.15 17.48 22.58
CA ALA A 209 -9.49 16.83 23.84
C ALA A 209 -9.91 17.83 24.91
N ASN A 210 -10.68 17.33 25.89
CA ASN A 210 -11.03 18.08 27.08
C ASN A 210 -10.21 17.67 28.33
N GLU A 211 -9.16 16.87 28.15
CA GLU A 211 -8.26 16.45 29.23
C GLU A 211 -6.86 16.14 28.67
N SER A 212 -5.88 16.03 29.57
CA SER A 212 -4.50 15.70 29.21
C SER A 212 -4.41 14.29 28.61
N ASN A 213 -4.01 14.22 27.34
CA ASN A 213 -3.83 12.98 26.61
C ASN A 213 -2.72 13.16 25.57
N ASN A 214 -2.04 12.08 25.20
CA ASN A 214 -1.05 12.05 24.13
C ASN A 214 -1.49 11.13 23.00
N ALA A 215 -2.80 10.93 22.78
CA ALA A 215 -3.24 10.16 21.62
C ALA A 215 -2.76 10.86 20.34
N GLY A 216 -2.45 10.06 19.32
CA GLY A 216 -1.95 10.57 18.05
C GLY A 216 -3.03 10.69 16.99
N GLY A 217 -3.06 11.84 16.30
CA GLY A 217 -3.68 11.91 14.98
C GLY A 217 -2.87 11.10 13.95
N GLY A 218 -3.55 10.61 12.91
CA GLY A 218 -2.90 9.95 11.79
C GLY A 218 -2.15 10.93 10.88
N GLY A 219 -1.12 10.46 10.19
CA GLY A 219 -0.39 11.16 9.14
C GLY A 219 -1.17 11.20 7.83
N GLY A 220 -0.97 12.29 7.08
CA GLY A 220 -1.46 12.44 5.71
C GLY A 220 -0.41 12.04 4.66
N PHE A 221 -0.63 12.46 3.42
CA PHE A 221 0.36 12.31 2.36
C PHE A 221 1.58 13.20 2.59
N ARG A 222 1.37 14.48 2.95
CA ARG A 222 2.42 15.50 3.07
C ARG A 222 2.58 16.14 4.44
N GLY A 223 1.65 15.90 5.37
CA GLY A 223 1.68 16.48 6.70
C GLY A 223 1.51 15.42 7.76
N ASP A 224 2.36 15.45 8.77
CA ASP A 224 2.28 14.49 9.89
C ASP A 224 1.06 14.77 10.75
N GLY A 225 0.61 13.74 11.46
CA GLY A 225 -0.38 13.88 12.52
C GLY A 225 0.11 14.75 13.66
N LYS A 226 -0.79 15.09 14.57
CA LYS A 226 -0.48 15.90 15.75
C LYS A 226 -1.12 15.31 17.00
N CYS A 227 -0.49 15.55 18.14
CA CYS A 227 -1.06 15.36 19.48
C CYS A 227 -1.58 16.69 20.03
N SER A 228 -2.25 16.63 21.18
CA SER A 228 -2.54 17.81 22.02
C SER A 228 -1.70 17.78 23.30
N LEU A 229 -1.46 18.95 23.92
CA LEU A 229 -0.94 19.08 25.29
C LEU A 229 -2.04 19.45 26.30
N ASN A 230 -3.08 20.13 25.84
CA ASN A 230 -4.07 20.79 26.68
C ASN A 230 -5.49 20.48 26.21
N ILE A 231 -6.45 20.88 27.04
CA ILE A 231 -7.92 20.78 26.89
C ILE A 231 -8.45 21.67 25.74
N THR A 232 -7.88 21.62 24.53
CA THR A 232 -8.42 22.39 23.38
C THR A 232 -8.04 21.78 22.02
N CYS A 233 -8.76 22.18 20.95
CA CYS A 233 -8.43 21.81 19.56
C CYS A 233 -7.38 22.74 18.90
N VAL A 234 -6.87 23.76 19.60
CA VAL A 234 -6.22 24.93 18.97
C VAL A 234 -4.69 24.88 18.97
N SER A 235 -4.06 24.03 19.80
CA SER A 235 -2.60 23.95 19.92
C SER A 235 -2.06 22.54 19.63
N PRO A 236 -2.25 22.03 18.39
CA PRO A 236 -1.69 20.74 18.00
C PRO A 236 -0.16 20.81 17.94
N ARG A 237 0.53 19.76 18.39
CA ARG A 237 2.00 19.66 18.36
C ARG A 237 2.51 18.35 17.77
N SER A 238 3.79 18.32 17.44
CA SER A 238 4.50 17.09 17.13
C SER A 238 4.74 16.26 18.39
N CYS A 239 4.69 14.95 18.24
CA CYS A 239 4.82 13.94 19.30
C CYS A 239 5.16 12.60 18.65
N LYS A 240 5.63 11.63 19.43
CA LYS A 240 5.95 10.29 18.92
C LYS A 240 4.69 9.47 18.64
N GLU A 241 3.59 9.79 19.31
CA GLU A 241 2.31 9.09 19.16
C GLU A 241 1.59 9.48 17.87
N ALA A 242 1.94 10.60 17.24
CA ALA A 242 1.39 10.98 15.94
C ALA A 242 1.97 10.13 14.81
N GLY A 243 1.12 9.75 13.86
CA GLY A 243 1.56 9.09 12.64
C GLY A 243 2.32 10.06 11.72
N MET A 244 3.44 9.61 11.17
CA MET A 244 4.20 10.36 10.16
C MET A 244 3.50 10.29 8.81
N SER A 245 3.67 11.34 8.03
CA SER A 245 3.16 11.40 6.66
C SER A 245 3.92 10.47 5.71
N TYR A 246 3.33 10.15 4.56
CA TYR A 246 4.00 9.38 3.51
C TYR A 246 5.35 10.01 3.13
N LEU A 247 5.40 11.33 2.91
CA LEU A 247 6.65 12.04 2.56
C LEU A 247 7.73 11.94 3.66
N ASN A 248 7.32 11.71 4.90
CA ASN A 248 8.21 11.48 6.04
C ASN A 248 8.38 9.98 6.36
N GLY A 249 8.13 9.11 5.40
CA GLY A 249 8.35 7.66 5.50
C GLY A 249 7.18 6.86 6.07
N GLY A 250 6.07 7.51 6.44
CA GLY A 250 4.82 6.86 6.84
C GLY A 250 4.90 6.00 8.10
N VAL A 251 5.89 6.22 8.97
CA VAL A 251 6.00 5.51 10.25
C VAL A 251 4.77 5.79 11.10
N GLY A 252 4.15 4.74 11.65
CA GLY A 252 3.03 4.87 12.58
C GLY A 252 3.48 5.48 13.92
N GLY A 253 2.52 6.01 14.66
CA GLY A 253 2.77 6.53 16.00
C GLY A 253 3.27 5.44 16.96
N GLU A 254 4.15 5.83 17.87
CA GLU A 254 4.67 4.99 18.94
C GLU A 254 3.99 5.31 20.27
N GLY A 255 3.34 4.32 20.88
CA GLY A 255 2.63 4.51 22.15
C GLY A 255 2.15 3.18 22.74
N ASN A 256 1.22 3.23 23.70
CA ASN A 256 0.74 2.02 24.38
C ASN A 256 0.04 1.04 23.43
N GLY A 257 -0.57 1.55 22.36
CA GLY A 257 -1.01 0.77 21.21
C GLY A 257 -0.50 1.48 19.96
N ASN A 258 0.53 0.90 19.31
CA ASN A 258 1.16 1.53 18.16
C ASN A 258 0.17 1.76 17.01
N GLY A 259 0.31 2.90 16.36
CA GLY A 259 -0.34 3.13 15.08
C GLY A 259 0.31 2.27 14.00
N GLY A 260 -0.48 1.84 13.02
CA GLY A 260 0.01 1.04 11.91
C GLY A 260 0.94 1.84 10.98
N PHE A 261 1.96 1.18 10.44
CA PHE A 261 2.74 1.71 9.32
C PHE A 261 1.82 2.18 8.18
N GLY A 262 2.12 3.31 7.58
CA GLY A 262 1.19 4.12 6.77
C GLY A 262 0.60 5.30 7.52
N GLY A 263 1.25 5.72 8.61
CA GLY A 263 0.89 6.92 9.36
C GLY A 263 -0.31 6.77 10.28
N GLY A 264 -0.65 5.57 10.76
CA GLY A 264 -1.62 5.44 11.85
C GLY A 264 -1.11 6.15 13.11
N GLY A 265 -1.98 6.83 13.86
CA GLY A 265 -1.64 7.39 15.17
C GLY A 265 -1.69 6.32 16.28
N ALA A 266 -0.91 6.51 17.34
CA ALA A 266 -0.90 5.61 18.49
C ALA A 266 -2.03 5.92 19.48
N ALA A 267 -2.40 4.89 20.24
CA ALA A 267 -3.23 5.01 21.42
C ALA A 267 -2.43 5.54 22.62
N PHE A 268 -3.12 6.26 23.49
CA PHE A 268 -2.62 6.68 24.79
C PHE A 268 -3.65 6.36 25.87
N LYS A 269 -3.30 5.47 26.80
CA LYS A 269 -4.24 4.93 27.81
C LYS A 269 -5.52 4.39 27.14
N ASP A 270 -6.67 5.00 27.41
CA ASP A 270 -7.98 4.60 26.90
C ASP A 270 -8.40 5.39 25.64
N PHE A 271 -7.55 6.29 25.15
CA PHE A 271 -7.78 7.07 23.93
C PHE A 271 -7.10 6.42 22.74
N ALA A 272 -7.88 6.12 21.72
CA ALA A 272 -7.36 5.50 20.51
C ALA A 272 -6.70 6.51 19.55
N GLY A 273 -5.93 5.99 18.60
CA GLY A 273 -5.26 6.79 17.57
C GLY A 273 -6.07 6.95 16.28
N GLY A 274 -5.82 8.03 15.55
CA GLY A 274 -6.44 8.29 14.24
C GLY A 274 -5.82 7.46 13.10
N GLY A 275 -6.59 7.13 12.07
CA GLY A 275 -6.10 6.38 10.91
C GLY A 275 -5.20 7.21 9.98
N GLY A 276 -4.20 6.60 9.36
CA GLY A 276 -3.36 7.25 8.33
C GLY A 276 -4.06 7.29 6.96
N GLY A 277 -3.58 8.10 6.02
CA GLY A 277 -4.18 8.15 4.67
C GLY A 277 -3.69 9.31 3.81
N TYR A 278 -4.39 9.59 2.71
CA TYR A 278 -4.14 10.83 1.95
C TYR A 278 -4.23 12.04 2.88
N SER A 279 -5.29 12.12 3.69
CA SER A 279 -5.30 13.00 4.86
C SER A 279 -5.47 12.15 6.10
N GLY A 280 -4.77 12.45 7.20
CA GLY A 280 -4.87 11.66 8.41
C GLY A 280 -6.19 11.86 9.15
N GLY A 281 -6.70 10.83 9.81
CA GLY A 281 -7.82 10.92 10.75
C GLY A 281 -7.39 11.56 12.06
N GLY A 282 -8.28 12.33 12.68
CA GLY A 282 -7.99 12.97 13.97
C GLY A 282 -8.53 12.16 15.15
N VAL A 283 -8.51 12.77 16.32
CA VAL A 283 -9.02 12.19 17.56
C VAL A 283 -9.87 13.22 18.27
N HIS A 284 -11.06 12.82 18.72
CA HIS A 284 -11.85 13.56 19.68
C HIS A 284 -11.88 12.79 20.99
N ALA A 285 -11.20 13.30 22.01
CA ALA A 285 -11.13 12.68 23.33
C ALA A 285 -11.90 13.50 24.36
N THR A 286 -12.67 12.81 25.20
CA THR A 286 -13.38 13.39 26.33
C THR A 286 -13.15 12.52 27.57
N SER A 287 -13.34 13.09 28.77
CA SER A 287 -13.22 12.40 30.06
C SER A 287 -13.91 11.03 30.19
N PHE A 288 -14.88 10.73 29.33
CA PHE A 288 -15.68 9.49 29.37
C PHE A 288 -15.68 8.69 28.06
N ALA A 289 -15.23 9.28 26.95
CA ALA A 289 -15.24 8.65 25.64
C ALA A 289 -14.12 9.14 24.72
N SER A 290 -13.69 8.27 23.81
CA SER A 290 -12.98 8.69 22.59
C SER A 290 -13.77 8.36 21.33
N ARG A 291 -13.65 9.23 20.33
CA ARG A 291 -14.05 8.98 18.94
C ARG A 291 -12.88 9.31 18.03
N THR A 292 -12.40 8.31 17.29
CA THR A 292 -11.26 8.44 16.40
C THR A 292 -11.70 8.51 14.95
N GLY A 293 -10.97 9.27 14.15
CA GLY A 293 -11.20 9.43 12.73
C GLY A 293 -10.43 8.43 11.89
N GLY A 294 -11.01 8.00 10.78
CA GLY A 294 -10.29 7.31 9.71
C GLY A 294 -9.62 8.31 8.76
N GLY A 295 -8.60 7.85 8.05
CA GLY A 295 -7.89 8.64 7.06
C GLY A 295 -8.67 8.82 5.77
N GLY A 296 -8.44 9.93 5.07
CA GLY A 296 -8.94 10.23 3.72
C GLY A 296 -8.27 9.39 2.63
N SER A 297 -8.97 9.18 1.53
CA SER A 297 -8.47 8.49 0.33
C SER A 297 -8.20 9.48 -0.82
N PHE A 298 -7.50 9.03 -1.86
CA PHE A 298 -7.20 9.84 -3.03
C PHE A 298 -7.21 9.01 -4.31
N ASP A 299 -7.77 9.62 -5.35
CA ASP A 299 -7.79 9.19 -6.74
C ASP A 299 -7.43 10.38 -7.66
N ASP A 300 -6.53 10.16 -8.62
CA ASP A 300 -6.24 11.14 -9.68
C ASP A 300 -6.88 10.69 -11.01
N GLY A 301 -8.18 10.94 -11.15
CA GLY A 301 -8.92 10.68 -12.40
C GLY A 301 -9.19 9.19 -12.72
N VAL A 302 -8.87 8.27 -11.80
CA VAL A 302 -9.28 6.86 -11.86
C VAL A 302 -10.70 6.76 -11.27
N PRO A 303 -11.70 6.19 -11.97
CA PRO A 303 -13.07 6.09 -11.43
C PRO A 303 -13.08 5.28 -10.13
N VAL A 304 -13.35 5.93 -9.00
CA VAL A 304 -13.49 5.25 -7.71
C VAL A 304 -14.80 4.49 -7.69
N SER A 305 -14.73 3.20 -8.00
CA SER A 305 -15.66 2.25 -7.41
C SER A 305 -15.21 2.03 -5.97
N SER A 306 -15.73 2.84 -5.05
CA SER A 306 -15.85 2.37 -3.67
C SER A 306 -16.78 1.16 -3.75
N SER A 307 -16.27 -0.07 -3.71
CA SER A 307 -17.11 -1.15 -3.24
C SER A 307 -17.44 -0.78 -1.81
N GLY A 308 -18.62 -0.16 -1.64
CA GLY A 308 -19.15 0.11 -0.33
C GLY A 308 -19.07 -1.18 0.46
N VAL A 309 -18.41 -1.12 1.62
CA VAL A 309 -18.50 -2.17 2.64
C VAL A 309 -17.90 -3.53 2.24
N SER A 310 -16.71 -3.59 1.65
CA SER A 310 -15.89 -4.81 1.78
C SER A 310 -14.94 -4.70 2.98
N HIS A 311 -15.13 -5.64 3.91
CA HIS A 311 -14.71 -5.62 5.30
C HIS A 311 -13.19 -5.84 5.50
N ASN A 312 -12.33 -4.87 5.20
CA ASN A 312 -10.92 -5.05 5.55
C ASN A 312 -10.67 -4.77 7.04
N SER A 313 -10.75 -5.82 7.85
CA SER A 313 -10.36 -5.85 9.28
C SER A 313 -8.91 -6.32 9.48
N ALA A 314 -8.06 -6.18 8.46
CA ALA A 314 -6.67 -6.62 8.42
C ALA A 314 -5.72 -5.50 7.92
N ASP A 315 -4.51 -5.89 7.52
CA ASP A 315 -3.55 -5.03 6.85
C ASP A 315 -4.05 -4.60 5.46
N GLY A 316 -3.44 -3.55 4.91
CA GLY A 316 -3.66 -3.11 3.55
C GLY A 316 -3.02 -4.03 2.52
N TYR A 317 -3.35 -3.78 1.25
CA TYR A 317 -2.69 -4.41 0.11
C TYR A 317 -2.87 -3.56 -1.15
N VAL A 318 -2.06 -3.84 -2.16
CA VAL A 318 -2.24 -3.32 -3.52
C VAL A 318 -2.24 -4.47 -4.51
N SER A 319 -3.20 -4.53 -5.42
CA SER A 319 -3.23 -5.50 -6.52
C SER A 319 -3.24 -4.77 -7.86
N PHE A 320 -2.35 -5.16 -8.78
CA PHE A 320 -2.42 -4.82 -10.20
C PHE A 320 -2.77 -6.08 -11.00
N ARG A 321 -3.95 -6.09 -11.63
CA ARG A 321 -4.39 -7.21 -12.47
C ARG A 321 -4.37 -6.82 -13.94
N TYR A 322 -3.72 -7.67 -14.73
CA TYR A 322 -3.78 -7.66 -16.18
C TYR A 322 -4.66 -8.84 -16.63
N PRO A 323 -5.76 -8.58 -17.38
CA PRO A 323 -6.69 -9.62 -17.81
C PRO A 323 -6.14 -10.55 -18.88
#